data_AF-A0A1V8SPQ7-F1
#
_entry.id   AF-A0A1V8SPQ7-F1
#
_cell.length_a   1.000
_cell.length_b   1.000
_cell.length_c   1.000
_cell.angle_alpha   90.00
_cell.angle_beta   90.00
_cell.angle_gamma   90.00
#
_symmetry.space_group_name_H-M   'P 1'
#
loop_
_entity.id
_entity.type
_entity.pdbx_description
1 polymer ?
#
loop_
_entity_poly.entity_id
_entity_poly.type
_entity_poly.pdbx_seq_one_letter_code
_entity_poly.pdbx_strand_id
1 'polypeptide(L)'
;MADADKEKAEKVAAAKKRYEQIKKQKAKEGKKTSTTASKKDAKVTEDVVEDAPEESAVDAAKDITNGDVAADETTSLPQQSKQRSESFRLGSQQATRIEELEKENAALKQEAQSTAKRLAKVEEERDGFAERSGDVATLTSKAKESDELKSELAA
;
A
#
# COMPACT_ATOMS: atom_id res chain seq x y z
N MET A 1 6.04 -19.29 23.01
CA MET A 1 5.73 -19.29 21.56
C MET A 1 4.23 -19.41 21.24
N ALA A 2 3.39 -19.97 22.12
CA ALA A 2 1.95 -20.11 21.87
C ALA A 2 1.15 -18.78 21.82
N ASP A 3 1.59 -17.75 22.55
CA ASP A 3 0.85 -16.48 22.63
C ASP A 3 0.94 -15.65 21.34
N ALA A 4 2.08 -15.72 20.64
CA ALA A 4 2.29 -15.00 19.38
C ALA A 4 1.42 -15.57 18.23
N ASP A 5 1.15 -16.88 18.24
CA ASP A 5 0.33 -17.52 17.22
C ASP A 5 -1.17 -17.31 17.49
N LYS A 6 -1.56 -17.22 18.76
CA LYS A 6 -2.93 -16.85 19.16
C LYS A 6 -3.27 -15.41 18.76
N GLU A 7 -2.33 -14.48 18.94
CA GLU A 7 -2.51 -13.07 18.55
C GLU A 7 -2.59 -12.89 17.02
N LYS A 8 -1.78 -13.63 16.26
CA LYS A 8 -1.88 -13.65 14.79
C LYS A 8 -3.20 -14.24 14.31
N ALA A 9 -3.67 -15.31 14.93
CA ALA A 9 -4.95 -15.92 14.60
C ALA A 9 -6.13 -14.96 14.85
N GLU A 10 -6.10 -14.20 15.95
CA GLU A 10 -7.11 -13.20 16.26
C GLU A 10 -7.11 -12.02 15.28
N LYS A 11 -5.91 -11.54 14.89
CA LYS A 11 -5.77 -10.50 13.86
C LYS A 11 -6.28 -10.96 12.49
N VAL A 12 -6.01 -12.20 12.09
CA VAL A 12 -6.53 -12.78 10.84
C VAL A 12 -8.05 -12.93 10.88
N ALA A 13 -8.62 -13.33 12.01
CA ALA A 13 -10.07 -13.42 12.17
C ALA A 13 -10.74 -12.02 12.11
N ALA A 14 -10.14 -11.02 12.75
CA ALA A 14 -10.61 -9.63 12.68
C ALA A 14 -10.52 -9.04 11.26
N ALA A 15 -9.44 -9.33 10.54
CA ALA A 15 -9.27 -8.90 9.14
C ALA A 15 -10.31 -9.52 8.21
N LYS A 16 -10.58 -10.83 8.33
CA LYS A 16 -11.61 -11.52 7.55
C LYS A 16 -13.00 -10.94 7.80
N LYS A 17 -13.33 -10.63 9.07
CA LYS A 17 -14.60 -10.00 9.44
C LYS A 17 -14.76 -8.60 8.84
N ARG A 18 -13.70 -7.79 8.84
CA ARG A 18 -13.70 -6.45 8.21
C ARG A 18 -13.85 -6.53 6.69
N TYR A 19 -13.17 -7.47 6.03
CA TYR A 19 -13.26 -7.66 4.59
C TYR A 19 -14.70 -8.03 4.14
N GLU A 20 -15.37 -8.91 4.89
CA GLU A 20 -16.75 -9.30 4.58
C GLU A 20 -17.76 -8.15 4.77
N GLN A 21 -17.53 -7.28 5.77
CA GLN A 21 -18.34 -6.07 5.98
C GLN A 21 -18.17 -5.06 4.84
N ILE A 22 -16.93 -4.80 4.43
CA ILE A 22 -16.62 -3.91 3.29
C ILE A 22 -17.23 -4.46 2.00
N LYS A 23 -17.17 -5.78 1.77
CA LYS A 23 -17.80 -6.43 0.62
C LYS A 23 -19.34 -6.23 0.62
N LYS A 24 -19.98 -6.37 1.78
CA LYS A 24 -21.43 -6.11 1.94
C LYS A 24 -21.79 -4.65 1.75
N GLN A 25 -20.94 -3.71 2.16
CA GLN A 25 -21.13 -2.28 1.92
C GLN A 25 -21.02 -1.94 0.43
N LYS A 26 -19.98 -2.42 -0.26
CA LYS A 26 -19.83 -2.23 -1.72
C LYS A 26 -20.99 -2.81 -2.52
N ALA A 27 -21.52 -3.98 -2.11
CA ALA A 27 -22.70 -4.57 -2.75
C ALA A 27 -23.99 -3.75 -2.53
N LYS A 28 -24.08 -2.99 -1.43
CA LYS A 28 -25.21 -2.09 -1.16
C LYS A 28 -25.07 -0.75 -1.88
N GLU A 29 -23.85 -0.22 -2.00
CA GLU A 29 -23.55 1.01 -2.76
C GLU A 29 -23.71 0.80 -4.27
N GLY A 30 -23.29 -0.35 -4.79
CA GLY A 30 -23.49 -0.72 -6.20
C GLY A 30 -24.96 -0.91 -6.62
N LYS A 31 -25.90 -0.97 -5.67
CA LYS A 31 -27.35 -1.08 -5.95
C LYS A 31 -28.04 0.29 -6.13
N LYS A 32 -27.37 1.42 -5.87
CA LYS A 32 -27.95 2.76 -6.06
C LYS A 32 -27.70 3.38 -7.45
N THR A 33 -27.01 2.70 -8.36
CA THR A 33 -26.69 3.24 -9.69
C THR A 33 -26.93 2.21 -10.80
N SER A 34 -28.17 1.75 -11.01
CA SER A 34 -28.56 1.19 -12.33
C SER A 34 -30.07 1.14 -12.50
N THR A 35 -30.66 2.25 -12.96
CA THR A 35 -31.96 2.22 -13.66
C THR A 35 -31.78 2.78 -15.06
N THR A 36 -30.96 2.13 -15.90
CA THR A 36 -31.11 2.18 -17.36
C THR A 36 -30.22 1.14 -18.06
N ALA A 37 -30.87 0.42 -18.99
CA ALA A 37 -30.32 -0.22 -20.20
C ALA A 37 -29.52 -1.55 -20.12
N SER A 38 -30.23 -2.62 -20.48
CA SER A 38 -29.94 -3.51 -21.64
C SER A 38 -28.69 -4.41 -21.68
N LYS A 39 -28.91 -5.70 -21.38
CA LYS A 39 -28.57 -6.92 -22.17
C LYS A 39 -27.50 -6.80 -23.29
N LYS A 40 -26.35 -7.47 -23.16
CA LYS A 40 -25.87 -8.57 -24.05
C LYS A 40 -24.49 -9.12 -23.64
N ASP A 41 -24.33 -10.42 -23.89
CA ASP A 41 -23.15 -11.27 -23.76
C ASP A 41 -21.92 -10.83 -24.58
N ALA A 42 -20.71 -11.18 -24.08
CA ALA A 42 -19.63 -11.92 -24.79
C ALA A 42 -18.19 -11.49 -24.39
N LYS A 43 -17.48 -12.42 -23.73
CA LYS A 43 -16.19 -13.05 -24.11
C LYS A 43 -14.99 -12.18 -24.64
N VAL A 44 -13.79 -12.44 -24.08
CA VAL A 44 -12.40 -12.20 -24.60
C VAL A 44 -11.97 -10.71 -24.48
N THR A 45 -10.77 -10.26 -24.04
CA THR A 45 -9.38 -10.75 -23.96
C THR A 45 -8.55 -9.89 -22.99
N GLU A 46 -7.38 -10.42 -22.62
CA GLU A 46 -6.20 -9.82 -22.00
C GLU A 46 -5.76 -8.41 -22.47
N ASP A 47 -5.34 -7.63 -21.47
CA ASP A 47 -4.02 -6.97 -21.29
C ASP A 47 -3.59 -5.73 -22.13
N VAL A 48 -3.01 -4.78 -21.37
CA VAL A 48 -1.90 -3.85 -21.73
C VAL A 48 -2.19 -2.56 -22.54
N VAL A 49 -1.97 -1.44 -21.81
CA VAL A 49 -1.18 -0.22 -22.16
C VAL A 49 -1.85 1.02 -22.76
N GLU A 50 -1.64 2.14 -22.02
CA GLU A 50 -1.48 3.59 -22.37
C GLU A 50 -2.52 4.23 -23.30
N ASP A 51 -2.86 5.52 -23.29
CA ASP A 51 -2.26 6.75 -22.82
C ASP A 51 -3.39 7.81 -22.72
N ALA A 52 -3.16 8.90 -21.99
CA ALA A 52 -3.96 10.13 -22.07
C ALA A 52 -3.64 10.89 -23.38
N PRO A 53 -4.05 12.16 -23.65
CA PRO A 53 -5.07 13.06 -23.08
C PRO A 53 -5.92 13.81 -24.17
N GLU A 54 -6.69 14.83 -23.73
CA GLU A 54 -7.29 15.97 -24.50
C GLU A 54 -8.50 15.68 -25.44
N GLU A 55 -9.51 16.52 -25.64
CA GLU A 55 -10.05 17.74 -25.01
C GLU A 55 -11.46 17.96 -25.62
N SER A 56 -12.26 18.81 -24.97
CA SER A 56 -13.34 19.62 -25.54
C SER A 56 -14.66 18.95 -25.96
N ALA A 57 -15.73 19.25 -25.21
CA ALA A 57 -16.78 20.16 -25.70
C ALA A 57 -17.81 20.40 -24.59
N VAL A 58 -17.82 21.62 -24.09
CA VAL A 58 -18.96 22.24 -23.41
C VAL A 58 -20.16 22.27 -24.35
N ASP A 59 -21.33 21.96 -23.79
CA ASP A 59 -22.51 22.82 -23.70
C ASP A 59 -23.82 22.05 -23.91
N ALA A 60 -24.59 21.94 -22.84
CA ALA A 60 -26.03 21.78 -22.91
C ALA A 60 -26.62 22.38 -21.63
N ALA A 61 -26.63 23.71 -21.62
CA ALA A 61 -27.48 24.51 -20.75
C ALA A 61 -28.91 23.95 -20.72
N LYS A 62 -29.31 23.43 -19.56
CA LYS A 62 -30.70 23.44 -19.11
C LYS A 62 -30.77 24.15 -17.78
N ASP A 63 -31.09 25.44 -17.88
CA ASP A 63 -32.09 26.13 -17.08
C ASP A 63 -32.68 25.31 -15.93
N ILE A 64 -32.15 25.56 -14.74
CA ILE A 64 -32.99 25.78 -13.56
C ILE A 64 -32.51 27.10 -12.98
N THR A 65 -33.05 28.17 -13.54
CA THR A 65 -33.18 29.43 -12.84
C THR A 65 -33.84 29.19 -11.47
N ASN A 66 -33.25 29.82 -10.43
CA ASN A 66 -33.75 29.93 -9.06
C ASN A 66 -33.71 28.67 -8.18
N GLY A 67 -32.49 28.19 -7.92
CA GLY A 67 -32.17 27.53 -6.65
C GLY A 67 -31.65 28.55 -5.64
N ASP A 68 -32.60 29.30 -5.05
CA ASP A 68 -32.51 29.93 -3.73
C ASP A 68 -31.07 30.07 -3.18
N VAL A 69 -30.43 31.22 -3.45
CA VAL A 69 -29.45 31.76 -2.50
C VAL A 69 -30.27 32.12 -1.26
N ALA A 70 -30.62 31.11 -0.46
CA ALA A 70 -30.86 31.31 0.95
C ALA A 70 -29.52 31.74 1.54
N ALA A 71 -29.22 33.03 1.39
CA ALA A 71 -28.64 33.75 2.50
C ALA A 71 -29.52 33.38 3.69
N ASP A 72 -29.02 32.50 4.56
CA ASP A 72 -29.64 32.14 5.83
C ASP A 72 -29.78 33.44 6.65
N GLU A 73 -30.91 34.12 6.46
CA GLU A 73 -31.33 35.30 7.22
C GLU A 73 -31.74 34.91 8.64
N THR A 74 -30.97 34.08 9.36
CA THR A 74 -31.16 33.92 10.82
C THR A 74 -29.92 33.62 11.65
N THR A 75 -28.74 33.31 11.08
CA THR A 75 -27.54 33.14 11.91
C THR A 75 -27.03 34.49 12.40
N SER A 76 -27.30 34.78 13.68
CA SER A 76 -26.82 36.00 14.35
C SER A 76 -25.29 36.13 14.22
N LEU A 77 -24.77 37.37 14.20
CA LEU A 77 -23.33 37.65 14.16
C LEU A 77 -22.48 36.78 15.11
N PRO A 78 -22.92 36.51 16.37
CA PRO A 78 -22.23 35.58 17.26
C PRO A 78 -22.15 34.14 16.74
N GLN A 79 -23.19 33.61 16.08
CA GLN A 79 -23.19 32.26 15.50
C GLN A 79 -22.21 32.17 14.32
N GLN A 80 -22.21 33.17 13.44
CA GLN A 80 -21.25 33.21 12.33
C GLN A 80 -19.80 33.35 12.81
N SER A 81 -19.56 34.07 13.90
CA SER A 81 -18.25 34.17 14.52
C SER A 81 -17.79 32.81 15.08
N LYS A 82 -18.68 32.10 15.79
CA LYS A 82 -18.40 30.75 16.29
C LYS A 82 -18.08 29.77 15.17
N GLN A 83 -18.90 29.72 14.12
CA GLN A 83 -18.67 28.85 12.96
C GLN A 83 -17.33 29.14 12.28
N ARG A 84 -16.96 30.42 12.11
CA ARG A 84 -15.65 30.81 11.57
C ARG A 84 -14.49 30.42 12.48
N SER A 85 -14.68 30.51 13.80
CA SER A 85 -13.64 30.09 14.75
C SER A 85 -13.45 28.58 14.80
N GLU A 86 -14.53 27.81 14.64
CA GLU A 86 -14.48 26.35 14.58
C GLU A 86 -13.86 25.86 13.27
N SER A 87 -14.21 26.47 12.14
CA SER A 87 -13.59 26.13 10.85
C SER A 87 -12.09 26.44 10.84
N PHE A 88 -11.67 27.57 11.44
CA PHE A 88 -10.26 27.90 11.59
C PHE A 88 -9.52 26.90 12.47
N ARG A 89 -10.09 26.53 13.62
CA ARG A 89 -9.50 25.50 14.50
C ARG A 89 -9.39 24.15 13.81
N LEU A 90 -10.41 23.74 13.07
CA LEU A 90 -10.39 22.50 12.30
C LEU A 90 -9.32 22.55 11.20
N GLY A 91 -9.23 23.65 10.45
CA GLY A 91 -8.20 23.84 9.43
C GLY A 91 -6.78 23.81 10.01
N SER A 92 -6.57 24.44 11.17
CA SER A 92 -5.30 24.39 11.89
C SER A 92 -4.95 22.97 12.34
N GLN A 93 -5.90 22.21 12.89
CA GLN A 93 -5.68 20.81 13.28
C GLN A 93 -5.43 19.89 12.08
N GLN A 94 -6.06 20.17 10.93
CA GLN A 94 -5.81 19.45 9.70
C GLN A 94 -4.41 19.73 9.18
N ALA A 95 -3.96 20.99 9.20
CA ALA A 95 -2.61 21.36 8.78
C ALA A 95 -1.53 20.68 9.63
N THR A 96 -1.67 20.65 10.96
CA THR A 96 -0.72 19.94 11.84
C THR A 96 -0.71 18.44 11.55
N ARG A 97 -1.89 17.84 11.33
CA ARG A 97 -1.99 16.41 11.00
C ARG A 97 -1.34 16.09 9.64
N ILE A 98 -1.49 16.96 8.66
CA ILE A 98 -0.84 16.81 7.35
C ILE A 98 0.68 16.87 7.52
N GLU A 99 1.20 17.85 8.25
CA GLU A 99 2.64 17.98 8.51
C GLU A 99 3.20 16.75 9.25
N GLU A 100 2.49 16.21 10.24
CA GLU A 100 2.87 14.98 10.93
C GLU A 100 2.89 13.77 9.99
N LEU A 101 1.86 13.61 9.15
CA LEU A 101 1.78 12.52 8.18
C LEU A 101 2.87 12.62 7.10
N GLU A 102 3.26 13.83 6.70
CA GLU A 102 4.35 14.05 5.76
C GLU A 102 5.71 13.66 6.37
N LYS A 103 5.95 14.03 7.64
CA LYS A 103 7.15 13.63 8.39
C LYS A 103 7.20 12.12 8.59
N GLU A 104 6.09 11.49 8.96
CA GLU A 104 6.02 10.04 9.13
C GLU A 104 6.28 9.31 7.80
N ASN A 105 5.69 9.77 6.70
CA ASN A 105 5.96 9.19 5.37
C ASN A 105 7.43 9.32 4.97
N ALA A 106 8.07 10.47 5.25
CA ALA A 106 9.49 10.66 4.99
C ALA A 106 10.34 9.69 5.82
N ALA A 107 10.04 9.54 7.11
CA ALA A 107 10.72 8.60 7.99
C ALA A 107 10.56 7.14 7.53
N LEU A 108 9.34 6.73 7.14
CA LEU A 108 9.07 5.38 6.63
C LEU A 108 9.83 5.11 5.32
N LYS A 109 9.91 6.08 4.41
CA LYS A 109 10.73 5.95 3.18
C LYS A 109 12.21 5.78 3.50
N GLN A 110 12.73 6.56 4.45
CA GLN A 110 14.12 6.43 4.89
C GLN A 110 14.38 5.07 5.57
N GLU A 111 13.45 4.62 6.41
CA GLU A 111 13.53 3.31 7.05
C GLU A 111 13.55 2.20 6.00
N ALA A 112 12.63 2.22 5.03
CA ALA A 112 12.57 1.26 3.92
C ALA A 112 13.86 1.22 3.09
N GLN A 113 14.46 2.38 2.81
CA GLN A 113 15.77 2.43 2.14
C GLN A 113 16.88 1.83 3.01
N SER A 114 16.85 2.09 4.32
CA SER A 114 17.86 1.54 5.25
C SER A 114 17.72 0.02 5.40
N THR A 115 16.51 -0.50 5.46
CA THR A 115 16.24 -1.94 5.56
C THR A 115 16.59 -2.64 4.25
N ALA A 116 16.28 -2.05 3.10
CA ALA A 116 16.70 -2.56 1.80
C ALA A 116 18.23 -2.65 1.68
N LYS A 117 18.97 -1.62 2.12
CA LYS A 117 20.44 -1.65 2.15
C LYS A 117 20.99 -2.73 3.08
N ARG A 118 20.41 -2.90 4.27
CA ARG A 118 20.80 -3.96 5.21
C ARG A 118 20.52 -5.34 4.63
N LEU A 119 19.37 -5.51 3.97
CA LEU A 119 18.99 -6.75 3.31
C LEU A 119 19.98 -7.12 2.20
N ALA A 120 20.29 -6.17 1.30
CA ALA A 120 21.26 -6.38 0.24
C ALA A 120 22.65 -6.78 0.77
N LYS A 121 23.11 -6.15 1.86
CA LYS A 121 24.37 -6.52 2.51
C LYS A 121 24.34 -7.94 3.09
N VAL A 122 23.25 -8.34 3.71
CA VAL A 122 23.09 -9.70 4.24
C VAL A 122 23.05 -10.74 3.11
N GLU A 123 22.43 -10.40 1.98
CA GLU A 123 22.42 -11.26 0.79
C GLU A 123 23.83 -11.42 0.20
N GLU A 124 24.60 -10.33 0.09
CA GLU A 124 26.01 -10.37 -0.32
C GLU A 124 26.86 -11.23 0.62
N GLU A 125 26.70 -11.06 1.94
CA GLU A 125 27.41 -11.87 2.94
C GLU A 125 27.06 -13.36 2.82
N ARG A 126 25.77 -13.69 2.61
CA ARG A 126 25.32 -15.07 2.40
C ARG A 126 25.98 -15.68 1.17
N ASP A 127 26.04 -14.95 0.06
CA ASP A 127 26.63 -15.45 -1.18
C ASP A 127 28.15 -15.64 -1.01
N GLY A 128 28.83 -14.71 -0.35
CA GLY A 128 30.24 -14.86 0.02
C GLY A 128 30.50 -16.06 0.95
N PHE A 129 29.59 -16.38 1.87
CA PHE A 129 29.69 -17.61 2.67
C PHE A 129 29.51 -18.87 1.83
N ALA A 130 28.61 -18.86 0.84
CA ALA A 130 28.40 -20.00 -0.05
C ALA A 130 29.65 -20.27 -0.91
N GLU A 131 30.29 -19.23 -1.45
CA GLU A 131 31.55 -19.35 -2.21
C GLU A 131 32.68 -19.91 -1.34
N ARG A 132 32.90 -19.32 -0.15
CA ARG A 132 33.93 -19.79 0.79
C ARG A 132 33.71 -21.23 1.24
N SER A 133 32.46 -21.63 1.44
CA SER A 133 32.09 -23.00 1.77
C SER A 133 32.48 -23.97 0.63
N GLY A 134 32.25 -23.56 -0.62
CA GLY A 134 32.72 -24.29 -1.80
C GLY A 134 34.24 -24.45 -1.82
N ASP A 135 34.98 -23.37 -1.59
CA ASP A 135 36.45 -23.41 -1.54
C ASP A 135 36.95 -24.40 -0.48
N VAL A 136 36.37 -24.37 0.73
CA VAL A 136 36.71 -25.32 1.80
C VAL A 136 36.44 -26.76 1.40
N ALA A 137 35.33 -27.04 0.71
CA ALA A 137 35.04 -28.36 0.20
C ALA A 137 36.11 -28.82 -0.81
N THR A 138 36.50 -27.95 -1.75
CA THR A 138 37.56 -28.29 -2.73
C THR A 138 38.92 -28.53 -2.08
N LEU A 139 39.30 -27.69 -1.10
CA LEU A 139 40.55 -27.86 -0.36
C LEU A 139 40.56 -29.16 0.43
N THR A 140 39.43 -29.52 1.03
CA THR A 140 39.29 -30.79 1.77
C THR A 140 39.43 -32.00 0.85
N SER A 141 38.83 -31.96 -0.34
CA SER A 141 39.01 -33.05 -1.33
C SER A 141 40.46 -33.16 -1.79
N LYS A 142 41.10 -32.04 -2.13
CA LYS A 142 42.52 -32.04 -2.52
C LYS A 142 43.45 -32.53 -1.41
N ALA A 143 43.14 -32.21 -0.15
CA ALA A 143 43.90 -32.71 0.99
C ALA A 143 43.80 -34.25 1.09
N LYS A 144 42.60 -34.81 0.92
CA LYS A 144 42.40 -36.27 0.89
C LYS A 144 43.14 -36.93 -0.27
N GLU A 145 43.00 -36.40 -1.49
CA GLU A 145 43.72 -36.89 -2.67
C GLU A 145 45.25 -36.84 -2.45
N SER A 146 45.76 -35.76 -1.85
CA SER A 146 47.18 -35.66 -1.52
C SER A 146 47.62 -36.71 -0.49
N ASP A 147 46.78 -37.02 0.49
CA ASP A 147 47.11 -38.01 1.52
C ASP A 147 47.03 -39.44 0.97
N GLU A 148 46.07 -39.72 0.08
CA GLU A 148 46.01 -40.97 -0.71
C GLU A 148 47.29 -41.15 -1.54
N LEU A 149 47.68 -40.14 -2.33
CA LEU A 149 48.90 -40.20 -3.14
C LEU A 149 50.17 -40.38 -2.30
N LYS A 150 50.27 -39.74 -1.13
CA LYS A 150 51.40 -39.96 -0.21
C LYS A 150 51.44 -41.40 0.31
N SER A 151 50.28 -41.99 0.59
CA SER A 151 50.20 -43.38 1.04
C SER A 151 50.61 -44.36 -0.06
N GLU A 152 50.25 -44.10 -1.32
CA GLU A 152 50.69 -44.88 -2.48
C GLU A 152 52.19 -44.76 -2.73
N LEU A 153 52.77 -43.57 -2.57
CA LEU A 153 54.22 -43.34 -2.72
C LEU A 153 55.06 -44.01 -1.63
N ALA A 154 54.47 -44.28 -0.47
CA ALA A 154 55.14 -44.92 0.67
C ALA A 154 55.01 -46.45 0.68
N ALA A 155 54.21 -47.02 -0.23
CA ALA A 155 54.01 -48.46 -0.41
C ALA A 155 54.98 -49.05 -1.46
#